data_AF-A0A971QDV6-F1
#
_entry.id   AF-A0A971QDV6-F1
#
_cell.length_a   1.000
_cell.length_b   1.000
_cell.length_c   1.000
_cell.angle_alpha   90.00
_cell.angle_beta   90.00
_cell.angle_gamma   90.00
#
_symmetry.space_group_name_H-M   'P 1'
#
loop_
_entity.id
_entity.type
_entity.pdbx_description
1 polymer ?
#
loop_
_entity_poly.entity_id
_entity_poly.type
_entity_poly.pdbx_seq_one_letter_code
_entity_poly.pdbx_strand_id
1 'polypeptide(L)'
;MAKKKTGKKASAKKVAGARKAVAAKAKPVKRGKKQAPKKKPSTKAAGARTAKAVAKKRPAARKAATGKAAPRAAAPKISANRPSWLDEAAQKPVIERYARQLTSFMEAMADGVIEAGELRDQENRLVRLMKEIEPQLDDGLHVQVTRLLCELTAYDLMQVLHAMHEARPKVEFQG
;
A
#
# COMPACT_ATOMS: atom_id res chain seq x y z
N MET A 1 -48.28 -26.68 44.70
CA MET A 1 -47.39 -27.82 44.98
C MET A 1 -47.29 -28.70 43.74
N ALA A 2 -46.08 -29.20 43.44
CA ALA A 2 -45.72 -30.36 42.58
C ALA A 2 -46.04 -30.30 41.07
N LYS A 3 -45.04 -30.11 40.18
CA LYS A 3 -44.12 -31.13 39.56
C LYS A 3 -44.82 -31.90 38.41
N LYS A 4 -44.23 -32.23 37.25
CA LYS A 4 -42.89 -32.05 36.66
C LYS A 4 -42.97 -32.52 35.18
N LYS A 5 -42.35 -31.75 34.29
CA LYS A 5 -41.52 -32.12 33.13
C LYS A 5 -41.89 -33.33 32.24
N THR A 6 -42.49 -33.00 31.10
CA THR A 6 -42.10 -33.34 29.72
C THR A 6 -40.94 -34.34 29.48
N GLY A 7 -41.28 -35.51 28.92
CA GLY A 7 -41.21 -35.72 27.47
C GLY A 7 -39.82 -35.89 26.83
N LYS A 8 -39.25 -37.09 26.97
CA LYS A 8 -38.16 -37.68 26.18
C LYS A 8 -38.54 -37.76 24.69
N LYS A 9 -37.78 -37.16 23.77
CA LYS A 9 -37.79 -37.52 22.34
C LYS A 9 -36.37 -37.61 21.79
N ALA A 10 -36.16 -38.72 21.09
CA ALA A 10 -34.91 -39.25 20.61
C ALA A 10 -34.44 -38.57 19.31
N SER A 11 -33.12 -38.44 19.19
CA SER A 11 -32.39 -38.19 17.95
C SER A 11 -32.39 -39.44 17.06
N ALA A 12 -32.70 -39.26 15.77
CA ALA A 12 -32.32 -40.21 14.72
C ALA A 12 -32.15 -39.48 13.37
N LYS A 13 -30.89 -39.11 13.10
CA LYS A 13 -30.13 -39.42 11.88
C LYS A 13 -30.92 -39.57 10.57
N LYS A 14 -30.72 -38.64 9.62
CA LYS A 14 -30.79 -38.95 8.18
C LYS A 14 -29.69 -38.20 7.43
N VAL A 15 -28.80 -39.00 6.84
CA VAL A 15 -27.70 -38.62 5.95
C VAL A 15 -28.14 -38.95 4.53
N ALA A 16 -28.02 -38.00 3.61
CA ALA A 16 -27.85 -38.14 2.15
C ALA A 16 -27.83 -36.70 1.60
N GLY A 17 -26.81 -36.20 0.90
CA GLY A 17 -26.00 -36.85 -0.12
C GLY A 17 -26.42 -36.28 -1.48
N ALA A 18 -25.84 -35.14 -1.91
CA ALA A 18 -25.90 -34.69 -3.30
C ALA A 18 -24.68 -33.81 -3.61
N ARG A 19 -23.62 -34.45 -4.11
CA ARG A 19 -22.48 -33.83 -4.77
C ARG A 19 -22.97 -33.16 -6.06
N LYS A 20 -22.70 -31.86 -6.25
CA LYS A 20 -22.85 -31.21 -7.56
C LYS A 20 -21.47 -30.91 -8.14
N ALA A 21 -21.27 -31.40 -9.35
CA ALA A 21 -20.03 -31.45 -10.07
C ALA A 21 -19.54 -30.07 -10.54
N VAL A 22 -18.22 -29.99 -10.61
CA VAL A 22 -17.37 -28.98 -11.23
C VAL A 22 -17.61 -28.95 -12.74
N ALA A 23 -17.73 -27.75 -13.33
CA ALA A 23 -17.51 -27.54 -14.75
C ALA A 23 -16.83 -26.18 -14.98
N ALA A 24 -15.52 -26.23 -15.15
CA ALA A 24 -14.69 -25.14 -15.63
C ALA A 24 -14.98 -24.85 -17.11
N LYS A 25 -15.09 -23.57 -17.49
CA LYS A 25 -14.93 -23.13 -18.88
C LYS A 25 -13.90 -22.01 -18.93
N ALA A 26 -12.76 -22.34 -19.54
CA ALA A 26 -11.65 -21.45 -19.80
C ALA A 26 -11.96 -20.45 -20.93
N LYS A 27 -11.34 -19.26 -20.83
CA LYS A 27 -11.27 -18.21 -21.86
C LYS A 27 -10.40 -18.64 -23.04
N PRO A 28 -10.50 -17.93 -24.18
CA PRO A 28 -9.28 -17.53 -24.88
C PRO A 28 -9.16 -16.01 -25.02
N VAL A 29 -8.07 -15.50 -24.46
CA VAL A 29 -7.52 -14.15 -24.68
C VAL A 29 -6.78 -14.15 -26.02
N LYS A 30 -7.15 -13.27 -26.96
CA LYS A 30 -6.35 -13.03 -28.17
C LYS A 30 -5.26 -12.00 -27.88
N ARG A 31 -4.04 -12.39 -28.24
CA ARG A 31 -2.74 -11.79 -27.97
C ARG A 31 -2.29 -10.93 -29.16
N GLY A 32 -1.87 -9.71 -28.82
CA GLY A 32 -0.93 -8.77 -29.45
C GLY A 32 -0.54 -8.83 -30.94
N LYS A 33 -0.41 -7.63 -31.53
CA LYS A 33 0.56 -7.36 -32.61
C LYS A 33 1.36 -6.10 -32.27
N LYS A 34 2.64 -6.29 -31.94
CA LYS A 34 3.70 -5.28 -31.93
C LYS A 34 4.04 -4.91 -33.38
N GLN A 35 4.37 -3.65 -33.66
CA GLN A 35 5.43 -3.29 -34.61
C GLN A 35 5.90 -1.85 -34.36
N ALA A 36 7.22 -1.69 -34.35
CA ALA A 36 7.99 -0.49 -34.00
C ALA A 36 8.51 0.21 -35.30
N PRO A 37 9.50 1.13 -35.27
CA PRO A 37 9.38 2.51 -35.75
C PRO A 37 10.11 2.79 -37.08
N LYS A 38 9.75 3.87 -37.80
CA LYS A 38 10.56 4.40 -38.92
C LYS A 38 10.59 5.93 -39.00
N LYS A 39 11.84 6.42 -38.92
CA LYS A 39 12.53 7.63 -39.42
C LYS A 39 11.77 8.72 -40.23
N LYS A 40 12.08 9.98 -39.84
CA LYS A 40 12.22 11.27 -40.59
C LYS A 40 12.51 11.15 -42.10
N PRO A 41 12.25 12.15 -43.00
CA PRO A 41 12.77 13.54 -42.85
C PRO A 41 12.04 14.73 -43.56
N SER A 42 12.65 15.93 -43.39
CA SER A 42 12.64 17.10 -44.30
C SER A 42 11.46 18.10 -44.15
N THR A 43 11.55 19.43 -44.33
CA THR A 43 12.51 20.37 -44.98
C THR A 43 12.21 21.83 -44.54
N LYS A 44 13.24 22.72 -44.65
CA LYS A 44 13.20 24.16 -45.08
C LYS A 44 12.44 25.18 -44.21
N ALA A 45 12.79 26.46 -44.10
CA ALA A 45 13.79 27.36 -44.70
C ALA A 45 13.99 28.56 -43.74
N ALA A 46 15.23 29.03 -43.54
CA ALA A 46 15.78 30.29 -44.07
C ALA A 46 15.05 31.58 -43.66
N GLY A 47 15.79 32.47 -42.99
CA GLY A 47 15.33 33.83 -42.68
C GLY A 47 16.32 34.60 -41.80
N ALA A 48 17.47 34.96 -42.37
CA ALA A 48 18.39 35.93 -41.80
C ALA A 48 17.74 37.32 -41.73
N ARG A 49 18.04 38.11 -40.69
CA ARG A 49 18.49 39.52 -40.84
C ARG A 49 18.76 40.25 -39.51
N THR A 50 19.95 40.86 -39.52
CA THR A 50 20.36 42.17 -38.96
C THR A 50 20.44 42.39 -37.46
N ALA A 51 21.69 42.45 -37.00
CA ALA A 51 22.12 43.26 -35.87
C ALA A 51 22.04 44.75 -36.22
N LYS A 52 21.50 45.56 -35.31
CA LYS A 52 21.76 47.00 -35.23
C LYS A 52 21.79 47.41 -33.75
N ALA A 53 22.92 47.97 -33.35
CA ALA A 53 23.16 48.57 -32.05
C ALA A 53 22.31 49.83 -31.86
N VAL A 54 21.76 50.04 -30.67
CA VAL A 54 21.31 51.35 -30.16
C VAL A 54 21.66 51.46 -28.69
N ALA A 55 22.23 52.61 -28.35
CA ALA A 55 22.80 52.99 -27.07
C ALA A 55 21.75 53.35 -25.99
N LYS A 56 22.22 53.27 -24.73
CA LYS A 56 21.81 54.03 -23.53
C LYS A 56 20.32 54.03 -23.13
N LYS A 57 20.05 53.39 -21.98
CA LYS A 57 19.48 54.05 -20.78
C LYS A 57 19.48 53.08 -19.59
N ARG A 58 20.21 53.42 -18.51
CA ARG A 58 19.87 52.97 -17.14
C ARG A 58 18.50 53.55 -16.79
N PRO A 59 17.65 52.80 -16.10
CA PRO A 59 17.32 53.25 -14.76
C PRO A 59 17.19 52.12 -13.71
N ALA A 60 17.48 52.53 -12.48
CA ALA A 60 16.87 52.14 -11.22
C ALA A 60 16.87 50.66 -10.80
N ALA A 61 17.70 50.42 -9.78
CA ALA A 61 17.55 49.44 -8.71
C ALA A 61 16.14 48.86 -8.55
N ARG A 62 15.97 47.59 -8.94
CA ARG A 62 14.86 46.75 -8.46
C ARG A 62 15.34 46.03 -7.21
N LYS A 63 14.92 46.53 -6.05
CA LYS A 63 15.11 45.88 -4.75
C LYS A 63 14.71 44.41 -4.85
N ALA A 64 15.61 43.53 -4.45
CA ALA A 64 15.31 42.13 -4.20
C ALA A 64 14.16 42.08 -3.19
N ALA A 65 13.00 41.61 -3.63
CA ALA A 65 11.94 41.22 -2.74
C ALA A 65 12.45 40.01 -1.97
N THR A 66 12.91 40.25 -0.75
CA THR A 66 13.09 39.24 0.28
C THR A 66 11.73 38.61 0.53
N GLY A 67 11.44 37.54 -0.23
CA GLY A 67 10.37 36.61 0.07
C GLY A 67 10.66 35.98 1.42
N LYS A 68 10.15 36.62 2.48
CA LYS A 68 10.12 36.09 3.83
C LYS A 68 9.23 34.84 3.74
N ALA A 69 9.86 33.68 3.57
CA ALA A 69 9.19 32.39 3.61
C ALA A 69 8.33 32.37 4.88
N ALA A 70 7.02 32.18 4.70
CA ALA A 70 6.11 32.03 5.80
C ALA A 70 6.65 30.92 6.72
N PRO A 71 6.69 31.13 8.04
CA PRO A 71 7.15 30.11 8.96
C PRO A 71 6.27 28.88 8.77
N ARG A 72 6.89 27.78 8.35
CA ARG A 72 6.27 26.45 8.29
C ARG A 72 5.60 26.24 9.64
N ALA A 73 4.26 26.19 9.63
CA ALA A 73 3.47 26.03 10.85
C ALA A 73 4.09 24.90 11.67
N ALA A 74 4.44 25.21 12.92
CA ALA A 74 5.11 24.27 13.81
C ALA A 74 4.26 22.98 13.85
N ALA A 75 4.92 21.85 13.62
CA ALA A 75 4.26 20.55 13.67
C ALA A 75 3.53 20.42 15.02
N PRO A 76 2.25 19.97 15.02
CA PRO A 76 1.50 19.82 16.25
C PRO A 76 2.25 18.88 17.20
N LYS A 77 2.34 19.27 18.48
CA LYS A 77 2.97 18.46 19.52
C LYS A 77 2.24 17.12 19.59
N ILE A 78 2.96 16.02 19.35
CA ILE A 78 2.42 14.67 19.47
C ILE A 78 1.96 14.50 20.92
N SER A 79 0.66 14.24 21.13
CA SER A 79 0.13 14.02 22.47
C SER A 79 0.72 12.72 23.04
N ALA A 80 1.14 12.75 24.31
CA ALA A 80 1.82 11.63 24.99
C ALA A 80 1.00 10.30 25.01
N ASN A 81 -0.29 10.36 24.68
CA ASN A 81 -1.16 9.18 24.57
C ASN A 81 -1.28 8.62 23.15
N ARG A 82 -0.66 9.22 22.14
CA ARG A 82 -0.67 8.67 20.78
C ARG A 82 0.41 7.61 20.65
N PRO A 83 0.10 6.37 20.23
CA PRO A 83 1.12 5.38 19.95
C PRO A 83 2.09 5.91 18.89
N SER A 84 3.37 5.98 19.25
CA SER A 84 4.44 6.40 18.33
C SER A 84 4.62 5.38 17.22
N TRP A 85 4.90 5.84 16.00
CA TRP A 85 5.27 4.95 14.88
C TRP A 85 6.72 4.46 14.95
N LEU A 86 7.54 5.05 15.83
CA LEU A 86 8.94 4.73 16.03
C LEU A 86 9.20 4.29 17.47
N ASP A 87 10.12 3.35 17.62
CA ASP A 87 10.78 3.09 18.90
C ASP A 87 11.75 4.22 19.22
N GLU A 88 11.64 4.82 20.40
CA GLU A 88 12.44 5.99 20.78
C GLU A 88 13.94 5.66 20.89
N ALA A 89 14.26 4.44 21.35
CA ALA A 89 15.64 4.00 21.55
C ALA A 89 16.31 3.58 20.24
N ALA A 90 15.65 2.73 19.44
CA ALA A 90 16.26 2.15 18.24
C ALA A 90 15.99 2.96 16.96
N GLN A 91 15.08 3.96 17.00
CA GLN A 91 14.61 4.70 15.82
C GLN A 91 14.11 3.76 14.69
N LYS A 92 13.56 2.61 15.08
CA LYS A 92 13.01 1.61 14.15
C LYS A 92 11.49 1.74 14.08
N PRO A 93 10.88 1.44 12.91
CA PRO A 93 9.43 1.39 12.79
C PRO A 93 8.86 0.29 13.70
N VAL A 94 7.86 0.63 14.51
CA VAL A 94 7.16 -0.33 15.40
C VAL A 94 5.75 -0.67 14.91
N ILE A 95 5.39 -0.24 13.69
CA ILE A 95 4.07 -0.45 13.11
C ILE A 95 3.76 -1.96 12.98
N GLU A 96 4.76 -2.76 12.64
CA GLU A 96 4.62 -4.22 12.59
C GLU A 96 4.22 -4.81 13.95
N ARG A 97 4.75 -4.27 15.06
CA ARG A 97 4.37 -4.71 16.41
C ARG A 97 2.89 -4.44 16.68
N TYR A 98 2.35 -3.32 16.22
CA TYR A 98 0.92 -3.04 16.34
C TYR A 98 0.09 -3.98 15.47
N ALA A 99 0.57 -4.32 14.26
CA ALA A 99 -0.10 -5.31 13.41
C ALA A 99 -0.19 -6.68 14.09
N ARG A 100 0.88 -7.12 14.76
CA ARG A 100 0.90 -8.38 15.53
C ARG A 100 -0.05 -8.41 16.74
N GLN A 101 -0.50 -7.24 17.21
CA GLN A 101 -1.45 -7.10 18.31
C GLN A 101 -2.91 -7.02 17.84
N LEU A 102 -3.16 -6.97 16.53
CA LEU A 102 -4.52 -6.98 15.99
C LEU A 102 -5.18 -8.34 16.30
N THR A 103 -6.38 -8.32 16.87
CA THR A 103 -7.14 -9.54 17.15
C THR A 103 -7.29 -10.41 15.91
N SER A 104 -7.61 -9.80 14.77
CA SER A 104 -7.74 -10.53 13.50
C SER A 104 -6.44 -11.17 13.03
N PHE A 105 -5.28 -10.60 13.37
CA PHE A 105 -3.99 -11.21 13.06
C PHE A 105 -3.69 -12.37 14.00
N MET A 106 -3.94 -12.20 15.30
CA MET A 106 -3.75 -13.27 16.29
C MET A 106 -4.64 -14.47 16.01
N GLU A 107 -5.90 -14.23 15.64
CA GLU A 107 -6.85 -15.28 15.25
C GLU A 107 -6.39 -16.03 14.00
N ALA A 108 -6.03 -15.32 12.92
CA ALA A 108 -5.58 -15.94 11.66
C ALA A 108 -4.23 -16.67 11.78
N MET A 109 -3.45 -16.40 12.82
CA MET A 109 -2.18 -17.07 13.08
C MET A 109 -2.30 -18.23 14.09
N ALA A 110 -3.47 -18.42 14.72
CA ALA A 110 -3.62 -19.34 15.84
C ALA A 110 -3.37 -20.81 15.48
N ASP A 111 -3.72 -21.22 14.27
CA ASP A 111 -3.50 -22.57 13.73
C ASP A 111 -2.32 -22.64 12.75
N GLY A 112 -1.68 -21.51 12.47
CA GLY A 112 -0.56 -21.38 11.54
C GLY A 112 -0.94 -21.44 10.07
N VAL A 113 -2.24 -21.40 9.72
CA VAL A 113 -2.72 -21.49 8.33
C VAL A 113 -3.67 -20.33 8.03
N ILE A 114 -3.20 -19.37 7.23
CA ILE A 114 -4.06 -18.27 6.81
C ILE A 114 -4.96 -18.71 5.65
N GLU A 115 -6.26 -18.73 5.88
CA GLU A 115 -7.24 -19.11 4.87
C GLU A 115 -7.54 -17.96 3.87
N ALA A 116 -8.01 -18.34 2.68
CA ALA A 116 -8.44 -17.36 1.67
C ALA A 116 -9.64 -16.51 2.11
N GLY A 117 -10.44 -16.97 3.08
CA GLY A 117 -11.50 -16.17 3.70
C GLY A 117 -10.95 -15.05 4.56
N GLU A 118 -10.00 -15.38 5.43
CA GLU A 118 -9.38 -14.44 6.37
C GLU A 118 -8.61 -13.33 5.66
N LEU A 119 -7.92 -13.67 4.55
CA LEU A 119 -7.27 -12.67 3.69
C LEU A 119 -8.29 -11.70 3.08
N ARG A 120 -9.41 -12.20 2.56
CA ARG A 120 -10.48 -11.35 2.01
C ARG A 120 -11.09 -10.45 3.08
N ASP A 121 -11.27 -10.96 4.28
CA ASP A 121 -11.81 -10.16 5.40
C ASP A 121 -10.82 -9.07 5.84
N GLN A 122 -9.51 -9.36 5.84
CA GLN A 122 -8.48 -8.36 6.09
C GLN A 122 -8.43 -7.30 4.99
N GLU A 123 -8.53 -7.70 3.73
CA GLU A 123 -8.63 -6.78 2.58
C GLU A 123 -9.85 -5.86 2.70
N ASN A 124 -11.02 -6.41 3.04
CA ASN A 124 -12.24 -5.64 3.23
C ASN A 124 -12.09 -4.59 4.34
N ARG A 125 -11.46 -4.95 5.46
CA ARG A 125 -11.15 -4.00 6.55
C ARG A 125 -10.21 -2.90 6.08
N LEU A 126 -9.15 -3.25 5.35
CA LEU A 126 -8.19 -2.30 4.81
C LEU A 126 -8.86 -1.31 3.84
N VAL A 127 -9.63 -1.80 2.87
CA VAL A 127 -10.34 -0.95 1.89
C VAL A 127 -11.30 0.00 2.58
N ARG A 128 -12.02 -0.48 3.60
CA ARG A 128 -12.92 0.37 4.38
C ARG A 128 -12.17 1.51 5.08
N LEU A 129 -11.05 1.20 5.74
CA LEU A 129 -10.22 2.21 6.42
C LEU A 129 -9.62 3.22 5.44
N MET A 130 -9.14 2.78 4.28
CA MET A 130 -8.62 3.67 3.25
C MET A 130 -9.68 4.68 2.79
N LYS A 131 -10.89 4.19 2.49
CA LYS A 131 -12.02 5.06 2.08
C LYS A 131 -12.46 6.04 3.16
N GLU A 132 -12.32 5.67 4.43
CA GLU A 132 -12.69 6.51 5.58
C GLU A 132 -11.65 7.60 5.86
N ILE A 133 -10.36 7.26 5.74
CA ILE A 133 -9.25 8.13 6.13
C ILE A 133 -8.81 9.05 4.98
N GLU A 134 -8.79 8.56 3.73
CA GLU A 134 -8.29 9.31 2.57
C GLU A 134 -8.95 10.70 2.42
N PRO A 135 -10.29 10.88 2.57
CA PRO A 135 -10.92 12.19 2.45
C PRO A 135 -10.59 13.17 3.60
N GLN A 136 -10.04 12.67 4.72
CA GLN A 136 -9.66 13.50 5.86
C GLN A 136 -8.27 14.12 5.70
N LEU A 137 -7.52 13.68 4.69
CA LEU A 137 -6.18 14.18 4.40
C LEU A 137 -6.28 15.28 3.36
N ASP A 138 -5.65 16.43 3.61
CA ASP A 138 -5.42 17.41 2.54
C ASP A 138 -4.45 16.84 1.49
N ASP A 139 -4.48 17.39 0.27
CA ASP A 139 -3.67 16.89 -0.85
C ASP A 139 -2.18 16.76 -0.51
N GLY A 140 -1.63 17.72 0.24
CA GLY A 140 -0.22 17.74 0.63
C GLY A 140 0.11 16.64 1.64
N LEU A 141 -0.75 16.46 2.64
CA LEU A 141 -0.61 15.39 3.62
C LEU A 141 -0.85 14.01 3.01
N HIS A 142 -1.84 13.89 2.11
CA HIS A 142 -2.14 12.66 1.38
C HIS A 142 -0.91 12.15 0.61
N VAL A 143 -0.20 13.03 -0.11
CA VAL A 143 1.04 12.68 -0.82
C VAL A 143 2.12 12.18 0.15
N GLN A 144 2.28 12.82 1.31
CA GLN A 144 3.28 12.43 2.31
C GLN A 144 2.95 11.07 2.95
N VAL A 145 1.70 10.85 3.35
CA VAL A 145 1.24 9.58 3.92
C VAL A 145 1.33 8.46 2.89
N THR A 146 0.94 8.72 1.63
CA THR A 146 1.06 7.74 0.54
C THR A 146 2.52 7.32 0.35
N ARG A 147 3.45 8.29 0.30
CA ARG A 147 4.88 7.96 0.20
C ARG A 147 5.34 7.10 1.38
N LEU A 148 4.94 7.45 2.60
CA LEU A 148 5.28 6.66 3.78
C LEU A 148 4.74 5.22 3.70
N LEU A 149 3.48 5.03 3.32
CA LEU A 149 2.87 3.69 3.18
C LEU A 149 3.58 2.86 2.11
N CYS A 150 3.99 3.48 1.00
CA CYS A 150 4.78 2.82 -0.04
C CYS A 150 6.14 2.35 0.48
N GLU A 151 6.88 3.22 1.19
CA GLU A 151 8.19 2.87 1.77
C GLU A 151 8.06 1.78 2.83
N LEU A 152 7.04 1.86 3.70
CA LEU A 152 6.78 0.85 4.71
C LEU A 152 6.47 -0.52 4.08
N THR A 153 5.59 -0.55 3.08
CA THR A 153 5.26 -1.80 2.36
C THR A 153 6.49 -2.37 1.66
N ALA A 154 7.31 -1.53 1.03
CA ALA A 154 8.55 -1.97 0.40
C ALA A 154 9.53 -2.56 1.43
N TYR A 155 9.67 -1.91 2.59
CA TYR A 155 10.49 -2.41 3.69
C TYR A 155 10.01 -3.77 4.20
N ASP A 156 8.71 -3.94 4.45
CA ASP A 156 8.14 -5.20 4.93
C ASP A 156 8.34 -6.34 3.93
N LEU A 157 8.13 -6.08 2.63
CA LEU A 157 8.41 -7.06 1.57
C LEU A 157 9.89 -7.43 1.52
N MET A 158 10.79 -6.45 1.64
CA MET A 158 12.24 -6.71 1.69
C MET A 158 12.63 -7.54 2.92
N GLN A 159 12.04 -7.28 4.09
CA GLN A 159 12.29 -8.07 5.30
C GLN A 159 11.85 -9.52 5.12
N VAL A 160 10.63 -9.76 4.62
CA VAL A 160 10.12 -11.11 4.38
C VAL A 160 10.99 -11.85 3.36
N LEU A 161 11.32 -11.21 2.24
CA LEU A 161 12.18 -11.82 1.22
C LEU A 161 13.58 -12.14 1.77
N HIS A 162 14.18 -11.21 2.53
CA HIS A 162 15.47 -11.44 3.16
C HIS A 162 15.42 -12.64 4.13
N ALA A 163 14.41 -12.70 5.00
CA ALA A 163 14.24 -13.82 5.93
C ALA A 163 14.04 -15.17 5.20
N MET A 164 13.27 -15.18 4.11
CA MET A 164 13.11 -16.36 3.26
C MET A 164 14.42 -16.79 2.59
N HIS A 165 15.29 -15.85 2.23
CA HIS A 165 16.61 -16.15 1.66
C HIS A 165 17.57 -16.73 2.70
N GLU A 166 17.60 -16.17 3.92
CA GLU A 166 18.41 -16.68 5.03
C GLU A 166 17.98 -18.08 5.48
N ALA A 167 16.68 -18.38 5.42
CA ALA A 167 16.15 -19.68 5.79
C ALA A 167 16.42 -20.79 4.75
N ARG A 168 16.98 -20.47 3.57
CA ARG A 168 17.28 -21.50 2.55
C ARG A 168 18.47 -22.35 3.01
N PRO A 169 18.31 -23.67 3.15
CA PRO A 169 19.44 -24.55 3.47
C PRO A 169 20.44 -24.56 2.31
N LYS A 170 21.71 -24.26 2.61
CA LYS A 170 22.82 -24.43 1.66
C LYS A 170 23.15 -25.92 1.59
N VAL A 171 22.42 -26.64 0.75
CA VAL A 171 22.71 -28.05 0.50
C VAL A 171 23.87 -28.13 -0.48
N GLU A 172 25.07 -28.47 0.01
CA GLU A 172 26.14 -28.97 -0.83
C GLU A 172 25.88 -30.45 -1.09
N PHE A 173 25.67 -30.81 -2.36
CA PHE A 173 25.53 -32.19 -2.78
C PHE A 173 26.92 -32.85 -2.72
N GLN A 174 27.15 -33.67 -1.69
CA GLN A 174 28.30 -34.58 -1.64
C GLN A 174 27.85 -35.91 -2.24
N GLY A 175 28.07 -36.03 -3.55
CA GLY A 175 27.89 -37.28 -4.30
C GLY A 175 29.11 -38.18 -4.20
#